data_AF-A0A1U7NNY0-F1
#
_entry.id   AF-A0A1U7NNY0-F1
#
_cell.length_a   1.000
_cell.length_b   1.000
_cell.length_c   1.000
_cell.angle_alpha   90.00
_cell.angle_beta   90.00
_cell.angle_gamma   90.00
#
_symmetry.space_group_name_H-M   'P 1'
#
loop_
_entity.id
_entity.type
_entity.pdbx_description
1 polymer ?
#
loop_
_entity_poly.entity_id
_entity_poly.type
_entity_poly.pdbx_seq_one_letter_code
_entity_poly.pdbx_strand_id
1 'polypeptide(L)'
;MRNFRMKTLWITLTLFSMFFGAGNLIFAPFLGKEAGSQSALALLGFLCTAVLMPIITILVLSKFKDGYSMLARISKPFALFFIGLIYLLIGPCIAIPRTATTSYEMLGWLLPANIWSQLLYSAIFFMGAYFVALHPSHLKDVLGKWLSPILLVLVVVLCASALFSPSQIASPSLEYLNHSFAKGIKEGYQTMDILAAYCFGNVILLNIQSEGIVKKQEVRKTLLFASVGAGVLLAGLYSLLAMSGMLHSYDLRACTNGAQILTELAGRSFGLFGNVLVSLIFLIACFNVCSGLLSCVSSYFAQRIPSCSYRAWLILFTLFSAALSIFGLDSILAISAPILNVLCPIAIFFVLYGIVQKP
;
A
#
# COMPACT_ATOMS: atom_id res chain seq x y z
N MET A 1 18.50 7.08 -25.10
CA MET A 1 17.10 6.60 -24.90
C MET A 1 17.00 5.35 -24.01
N ARG A 2 17.84 4.31 -24.20
CA ARG A 2 17.81 3.07 -23.39
C ARG A 2 17.99 3.30 -21.87
N ASN A 3 18.94 4.16 -21.48
CA ASN A 3 19.18 4.48 -20.07
C ASN A 3 18.00 5.21 -19.40
N PHE A 4 17.28 6.07 -20.14
CA PHE A 4 16.11 6.76 -19.58
C PHE A 4 14.97 5.78 -19.29
N ARG A 5 14.65 4.89 -20.23
CA ARG A 5 13.58 3.88 -20.07
C ARG A 5 13.86 2.94 -18.89
N MET A 6 15.10 2.46 -18.73
CA MET A 6 15.48 1.61 -17.60
C MET A 6 15.35 2.34 -16.26
N LYS A 7 15.79 3.61 -16.18
CA LYS A 7 15.66 4.42 -14.97
C LYS A 7 14.20 4.63 -14.59
N THR A 8 13.35 4.98 -15.57
CA THR A 8 11.91 5.11 -15.34
C THR A 8 11.28 3.79 -14.88
N LEU A 9 11.69 2.65 -15.44
CA LEU A 9 11.18 1.33 -15.03
C LEU A 9 11.49 1.04 -13.55
N TRP A 10 12.71 1.28 -13.09
CA TRP A 10 13.06 1.05 -11.68
C TRP A 10 12.26 1.94 -10.73
N ILE A 11 12.05 3.20 -11.10
CA ILE A 11 11.24 4.14 -10.33
C ILE A 11 9.77 3.72 -10.33
N THR A 12 9.27 3.19 -11.47
CA THR A 12 7.93 2.61 -11.58
C THR A 12 7.75 1.44 -10.60
N LEU A 13 8.70 0.50 -10.60
CA LEU A 13 8.66 -0.68 -9.72
C LEU A 13 8.80 -0.31 -8.24
N THR A 14 9.57 0.74 -7.93
CA THR A 14 9.72 1.28 -6.58
C THR A 14 8.39 1.88 -6.11
N LEU A 15 7.77 2.72 -6.93
CA LEU A 15 6.50 3.37 -6.63
C LEU A 15 5.38 2.33 -6.48
N PHE A 16 5.35 1.33 -7.37
CA PHE A 16 4.48 0.17 -7.25
C PHE A 16 4.69 -0.54 -5.90
N SER A 17 5.92 -0.89 -5.51
CA SER A 17 6.17 -1.59 -4.24
C SER A 17 5.88 -0.77 -2.99
N MET A 18 5.95 0.56 -3.08
CA MET A 18 5.62 1.44 -1.96
C MET A 18 4.11 1.52 -1.74
N PHE A 19 3.30 1.36 -2.79
CA PHE A 19 1.85 1.24 -2.65
C PHE A 19 1.41 -0.19 -2.35
N PHE A 20 1.91 -1.17 -3.10
CA PHE A 20 1.41 -2.55 -3.07
C PHE A 20 1.88 -3.31 -1.82
N GLY A 21 1.12 -3.18 -0.72
CA GLY A 21 1.36 -3.82 0.56
C GLY A 21 0.21 -4.69 1.06
N ALA A 22 0.11 -4.80 2.39
CA ALA A 22 -0.83 -5.69 3.05
C ALA A 22 -2.31 -5.41 2.72
N GLY A 23 -2.71 -4.14 2.73
CA GLY A 23 -4.09 -3.75 2.43
C GLY A 23 -4.46 -4.10 0.99
N ASN A 24 -3.52 -3.87 0.09
CA ASN A 24 -3.64 -4.10 -1.35
C ASN A 24 -3.87 -5.60 -1.64
N LEU A 25 -3.19 -6.48 -0.89
CA LEU A 25 -3.33 -7.93 -1.00
C LEU A 25 -4.65 -8.47 -0.43
N ILE A 26 -5.19 -7.89 0.65
CA ILE A 26 -6.36 -8.46 1.33
C ILE A 26 -7.70 -7.88 0.85
N PHE A 27 -7.79 -6.60 0.50
CA PHE A 27 -9.10 -6.00 0.18
C PHE A 27 -9.60 -6.38 -1.21
N ALA A 28 -8.71 -6.43 -2.21
CA ALA A 28 -9.10 -6.79 -3.57
C ALA A 28 -9.73 -8.20 -3.66
N PRO A 29 -9.12 -9.29 -3.14
CA PRO A 29 -9.74 -10.61 -3.20
C PRO A 29 -10.97 -10.72 -2.29
N PHE A 30 -10.99 -10.03 -1.14
CA PHE A 30 -12.16 -10.00 -0.27
C PHE A 30 -13.36 -9.32 -0.92
N LEU A 31 -13.15 -8.17 -1.57
CA LEU A 31 -14.16 -7.50 -2.39
C LEU A 31 -14.65 -8.40 -3.51
N GLY A 32 -13.74 -9.10 -4.20
CA GLY A 32 -14.09 -10.06 -5.23
C GLY A 32 -15.01 -11.17 -4.73
N LYS A 33 -14.69 -11.73 -3.55
CA LYS A 33 -15.49 -12.77 -2.90
C LYS A 33 -16.88 -12.27 -2.48
N GLU A 34 -16.95 -11.09 -1.85
CA GLU A 34 -18.21 -10.53 -1.33
C GLU A 34 -19.12 -10.01 -2.43
N ALA A 35 -18.56 -9.39 -3.47
CA ALA A 35 -19.31 -8.86 -4.57
C ALA A 35 -19.79 -9.93 -5.56
N GLY A 36 -19.17 -11.12 -5.59
CA GLY A 36 -19.60 -12.25 -6.42
C GLY A 36 -19.86 -11.83 -7.86
N SER A 37 -21.07 -12.05 -8.37
CA SER A 37 -21.44 -11.64 -9.74
C SER A 37 -21.37 -10.13 -10.02
N GLN A 38 -21.32 -9.27 -9.00
CA GLN A 38 -21.20 -7.80 -9.12
C GLN A 38 -19.75 -7.29 -8.99
N SER A 39 -18.77 -8.18 -8.91
CA SER A 39 -17.36 -7.81 -8.68
C SER A 39 -16.78 -6.85 -9.71
N ALA A 40 -17.23 -6.88 -10.96
CA ALA A 40 -16.76 -5.93 -11.97
C ALA A 40 -17.07 -4.47 -11.58
N LEU A 41 -18.30 -4.22 -11.14
CA LEU A 41 -18.76 -2.88 -10.78
C LEU A 41 -18.18 -2.42 -9.43
N ALA A 42 -17.99 -3.35 -8.48
CA ALA A 42 -17.27 -3.08 -7.24
C ALA A 42 -15.78 -2.78 -7.48
N LEU A 43 -15.12 -3.55 -8.35
CA LEU A 43 -13.72 -3.35 -8.70
C LEU A 43 -13.50 -2.00 -9.37
N LEU A 44 -14.40 -1.54 -10.25
CA LEU A 44 -14.31 -0.20 -10.82
C LEU A 44 -14.31 0.90 -9.73
N GLY A 45 -15.20 0.78 -8.75
CA GLY A 45 -15.23 1.70 -7.60
C GLY A 45 -13.95 1.64 -6.78
N PHE A 46 -13.43 0.44 -6.54
CA PHE A 46 -12.17 0.22 -5.83
C PHE A 46 -10.98 0.83 -6.57
N LEU A 47 -10.87 0.65 -7.89
CA LEU A 47 -9.78 1.19 -8.69
C LEU A 47 -9.79 2.73 -8.75
N CYS A 48 -10.97 3.36 -8.69
CA CYS A 48 -11.06 4.81 -8.60
C CYS A 48 -10.31 5.36 -7.38
N THR A 49 -10.47 4.74 -6.21
CA THR A 49 -9.86 5.22 -4.96
C THR A 49 -8.51 4.58 -4.66
N ALA A 50 -8.31 3.30 -4.97
CA ALA A 50 -7.07 2.58 -4.69
C ALA A 50 -5.97 2.78 -5.75
N VAL A 51 -6.30 3.28 -6.95
CA VAL A 51 -5.32 3.46 -8.03
C VAL A 51 -5.37 4.86 -8.62
N LEU A 52 -6.51 5.26 -9.17
CA LEU A 52 -6.61 6.51 -9.92
C LEU A 52 -6.29 7.72 -9.03
N MET A 53 -6.94 7.82 -7.86
CA MET A 53 -6.73 8.93 -6.93
C MET A 53 -5.28 9.03 -6.42
N PRO A 54 -4.61 7.96 -5.93
CA PRO A 54 -3.20 8.02 -5.51
C PRO A 54 -2.27 8.51 -6.62
N ILE A 55 -2.47 8.04 -7.85
CA ILE A 55 -1.66 8.49 -9.01
C ILE A 55 -1.89 9.96 -9.31
N ILE A 56 -3.15 10.42 -9.31
CA ILE A 56 -3.49 11.83 -9.47
C ILE A 56 -2.85 12.65 -8.34
N THR A 57 -2.92 12.20 -7.09
CA THR A 57 -2.30 12.87 -5.93
C THR A 57 -0.82 13.12 -6.16
N ILE A 58 -0.05 12.10 -6.56
CA ILE A 58 1.40 12.27 -6.83
C ILE A 58 1.63 13.31 -7.93
N LEU A 59 0.86 13.25 -9.02
CA LEU A 59 1.01 14.17 -10.14
C LEU A 59 0.65 15.61 -9.76
N VAL A 60 -0.39 15.80 -8.95
CA VAL A 60 -0.79 17.11 -8.43
C VAL A 60 0.29 17.65 -7.51
N LEU A 61 0.74 16.85 -6.54
CA LEU A 61 1.76 17.26 -5.58
C LEU A 61 3.11 17.58 -6.24
N SER A 62 3.42 16.97 -7.38
CA SER A 62 4.63 17.29 -8.16
C SER A 62 4.68 18.71 -8.73
N LYS A 63 3.52 19.37 -8.82
CA LYS A 63 3.44 20.78 -9.19
C LYS A 63 3.86 21.68 -8.02
N PHE A 64 3.76 21.16 -6.81
CA PHE A 64 4.14 21.80 -5.56
C PHE A 64 5.43 21.17 -5.02
N LYS A 65 5.95 21.66 -3.88
CA LYS A 65 7.09 21.01 -3.21
C LYS A 65 6.65 19.75 -2.45
N ASP A 66 5.52 19.83 -1.75
CA ASP A 66 4.92 18.78 -0.94
C ASP A 66 3.43 19.09 -0.67
N GLY A 67 2.71 18.16 -0.03
CA GLY A 67 1.30 18.34 0.35
C GLY A 67 1.05 19.54 1.26
N TYR A 68 2.01 19.86 2.12
CA TYR A 68 1.93 21.06 2.96
C TYR A 68 1.96 22.34 2.12
N SER A 69 2.86 22.45 1.15
CA SER A 69 3.00 23.63 0.30
C SER A 69 1.75 23.89 -0.54
N MET A 70 1.02 22.84 -0.89
CA MET A 70 -0.28 22.93 -1.54
C MET A 70 -1.33 23.50 -0.57
N LEU A 71 -1.50 22.88 0.60
CA LEU A 71 -2.54 23.28 1.57
C LEU A 71 -2.26 24.60 2.30
N ALA A 72 -0.99 24.98 2.43
CA ALA A 72 -0.58 26.22 3.08
C ALA A 72 -1.05 27.46 2.31
N ARG A 73 -1.48 27.30 1.05
CA ARG A 73 -2.15 28.35 0.25
C ARG A 73 -3.56 28.66 0.73
N ILE A 74 -4.23 27.69 1.35
CA ILE A 74 -5.52 27.89 2.01
C ILE A 74 -5.26 28.47 3.40
N SER A 75 -4.52 27.72 4.23
CA SER A 75 -4.20 28.12 5.59
C SER A 75 -3.01 27.31 6.12
N LYS A 76 -1.96 28.01 6.59
CA LYS A 76 -0.75 27.40 7.17
C LYS A 76 -1.01 26.49 8.38
N PRO A 77 -1.79 26.90 9.40
CA PRO A 77 -2.06 26.02 10.54
C PRO A 77 -2.86 24.78 10.14
N PHE A 78 -3.82 24.93 9.22
CA PHE A 78 -4.59 23.81 8.68
C PHE A 78 -3.68 22.82 7.94
N ALA A 79 -2.81 23.32 7.06
CA ALA A 79 -1.86 22.50 6.31
C ALA A 79 -0.93 21.70 7.23
N LEU A 80 -0.44 22.33 8.31
CA LEU A 80 0.42 21.67 9.27
C LEU A 80 -0.33 20.55 10.00
N PHE A 81 -1.53 20.84 10.48
CA PHE A 81 -2.37 19.87 11.18
C PHE A 81 -2.74 18.69 10.29
N PHE A 82 -3.30 18.94 9.11
CA PHE A 82 -3.82 17.90 8.23
C PHE A 82 -2.70 17.00 7.67
N ILE A 83 -1.60 17.59 7.19
CA ILE A 83 -0.47 16.80 6.69
C ILE A 83 0.23 16.08 7.83
N GLY A 84 0.44 16.73 8.98
CA GLY A 84 0.99 16.08 10.17
C GLY A 84 0.15 14.86 10.59
N LEU A 85 -1.17 15.00 10.60
CA LEU A 85 -2.11 13.92 10.90
C LEU A 85 -1.98 12.77 9.89
N ILE A 86 -1.95 13.06 8.59
CA ILE A 86 -1.75 12.02 7.55
C ILE A 86 -0.44 11.26 7.80
N TYR A 87 0.67 11.97 8.02
CA TYR A 87 1.97 11.34 8.25
C TYR A 87 2.00 10.50 9.54
N LEU A 88 1.31 10.91 10.60
CA LEU A 88 1.21 10.12 11.84
C LEU A 88 0.35 8.86 11.65
N LEU A 89 -0.78 8.97 10.96
CA LEU A 89 -1.68 7.84 10.73
C LEU A 89 -1.08 6.81 9.78
N ILE A 90 -0.55 7.27 8.64
CA ILE A 90 0.09 6.40 7.67
C ILE A 90 1.43 5.88 8.19
N GLY A 91 2.16 6.69 8.94
CA GLY A 91 3.39 6.28 9.58
C GLY A 91 3.12 5.48 10.85
N PRO A 92 3.50 6.03 12.01
CA PRO A 92 3.64 5.27 13.23
C PRO A 92 2.36 4.60 13.76
N CYS A 93 1.18 5.19 13.51
CA CYS A 93 -0.03 4.85 14.25
C CYS A 93 -0.87 3.73 13.62
N ILE A 94 -0.92 3.61 12.29
CA ILE A 94 -1.83 2.65 11.62
C ILE A 94 -1.11 1.81 10.58
N ALA A 95 -0.64 2.39 9.47
CA ALA A 95 -0.25 1.57 8.33
C ALA A 95 1.06 0.80 8.59
N ILE A 96 2.06 1.43 9.24
CA ILE A 96 3.30 0.74 9.57
C ILE A 96 3.06 -0.44 10.53
N PRO A 97 2.40 -0.30 11.71
CA PRO A 97 2.07 -1.43 12.57
C PRO A 97 1.30 -2.54 11.84
N ARG A 98 0.30 -2.15 11.03
CA ARG A 98 -0.53 -3.07 10.25
C ARG A 98 0.29 -3.97 9.32
N THR A 99 1.32 -3.44 8.67
CA THR A 99 2.18 -4.24 7.76
C THR A 99 2.89 -5.39 8.50
N ALA A 100 3.40 -5.14 9.70
CA ALA A 100 4.05 -6.19 10.48
C ALA A 100 3.03 -7.25 10.94
N THR A 101 1.88 -6.82 11.47
CA THR A 101 0.86 -7.73 11.99
C THR A 101 0.22 -8.60 10.91
N THR A 102 -0.14 -8.01 9.76
CA THR A 102 -0.65 -8.77 8.60
C THR A 102 0.35 -9.81 8.10
N SER A 103 1.63 -9.45 8.04
CA SER A 103 2.67 -10.38 7.62
C SER A 103 2.91 -11.50 8.63
N TYR A 104 2.80 -11.21 9.92
CA TYR A 104 2.90 -12.20 11.00
C TYR A 104 1.77 -13.24 10.92
N GLU A 105 0.53 -12.80 10.69
CA GLU A 105 -0.63 -13.71 10.58
C GLU A 105 -0.45 -14.75 9.48
N MET A 106 0.22 -14.39 8.38
CA MET A 106 0.51 -15.34 7.29
C MET A 106 1.54 -16.40 7.66
N LEU A 107 2.25 -16.24 8.78
CA LEU A 107 3.16 -17.25 9.34
C LEU A 107 2.52 -18.07 10.46
N GLY A 108 1.22 -17.91 10.73
CA GLY A 108 0.52 -18.64 11.81
C GLY A 108 0.48 -20.16 11.64
N TRP A 109 0.76 -20.68 10.43
CA TRP A 109 0.92 -22.11 10.18
C TRP A 109 2.28 -22.66 10.65
N LEU A 110 3.28 -21.79 10.82
CA LEU A 110 4.65 -22.13 11.23
C LEU A 110 4.93 -21.69 12.67
N LEU A 111 4.43 -20.52 13.05
CA LEU A 111 4.69 -19.89 14.34
C LEU A 111 3.55 -20.17 15.32
N PRO A 112 3.86 -20.42 16.61
CA PRO A 112 2.83 -20.57 17.63
C PRO A 112 2.08 -19.25 17.82
N ALA A 113 0.77 -19.33 18.08
CA ALA A 113 -0.07 -18.16 18.33
C ALA A 113 0.12 -17.66 19.78
N ASN A 114 1.26 -17.02 20.05
CA ASN A 114 1.53 -16.39 21.35
C ASN A 114 2.15 -15.00 21.18
N ILE A 115 2.11 -14.21 22.25
CA ILE A 115 2.61 -12.83 22.21
C ILE A 115 4.14 -12.76 21.98
N TRP A 116 4.88 -13.78 22.42
CA TRP A 116 6.33 -13.83 22.30
C TRP A 116 6.80 -14.05 20.85
N SER A 117 6.12 -14.90 20.08
CA SER A 117 6.41 -15.13 18.67
C SER A 117 6.07 -13.88 17.85
N GLN A 118 4.95 -13.21 18.14
CA GLN A 118 4.59 -11.93 17.50
C GLN A 118 5.60 -10.83 17.82
N LEU A 119 6.04 -10.71 19.08
CA LEU A 119 7.07 -9.76 19.48
C LEU A 119 8.40 -10.01 18.76
N LEU A 120 8.85 -11.27 18.75
CA LEU A 120 10.09 -11.66 18.07
C LEU A 120 10.01 -11.39 16.57
N TYR A 121 8.91 -11.77 15.95
CA TYR A 121 8.66 -11.53 14.53
C TYR A 121 8.66 -10.03 14.21
N SER A 122 7.87 -9.23 14.93
CA SER A 122 7.82 -7.78 14.76
C SER A 122 9.20 -7.15 14.95
N ALA A 123 9.97 -7.58 15.96
CA ALA A 123 11.32 -7.07 16.18
C ALA A 123 12.25 -7.32 14.98
N ILE A 124 12.24 -8.55 14.43
CA ILE A 124 13.04 -8.90 13.25
C ILE A 124 12.57 -8.13 12.02
N PHE A 125 11.26 -8.08 11.79
CA PHE A 125 10.65 -7.39 10.65
C PHE A 125 10.98 -5.89 10.66
N PHE A 126 10.79 -5.22 11.81
CA PHE A 126 11.09 -3.81 11.97
C PHE A 126 12.58 -3.50 11.91
N MET A 127 13.42 -4.40 12.42
CA MET A 127 14.88 -4.26 12.30
C MET A 127 15.31 -4.26 10.83
N GLY A 128 14.82 -5.20 10.03
CA GLY A 128 15.09 -5.22 8.59
C GLY A 128 14.56 -3.97 7.88
N ALA A 129 13.32 -3.56 8.17
CA ALA A 129 12.71 -2.39 7.55
C ALA A 129 13.45 -1.10 7.93
N TYR A 130 13.92 -1.00 9.17
CA TYR A 130 14.77 0.09 9.66
C TYR A 130 16.07 0.19 8.87
N PHE A 131 16.78 -0.94 8.66
CA PHE A 131 18.05 -0.93 7.91
C PHE A 131 17.87 -0.47 6.47
N VAL A 132 16.79 -0.89 5.81
CA VAL A 132 16.48 -0.42 4.45
C VAL A 132 16.10 1.06 4.45
N ALA A 133 15.30 1.49 5.44
CA ALA A 133 14.88 2.88 5.58
C ALA A 133 16.02 3.83 5.99
N LEU A 134 17.16 3.36 6.53
CA LEU A 134 18.33 4.20 6.82
C LEU A 134 18.87 4.93 5.58
N HIS A 135 18.64 4.37 4.39
CA HIS A 135 19.14 4.89 3.12
C HIS A 135 18.01 5.17 2.12
N PRO A 136 17.23 6.27 2.30
CA PRO A 136 16.10 6.64 1.44
C PRO A 136 16.39 6.67 -0.06
N SER A 137 17.62 7.05 -0.43
CA SER A 137 18.09 7.19 -1.81
C SER A 137 18.30 5.85 -2.53
N HIS A 138 18.38 4.75 -1.76
CA HIS A 138 18.62 3.38 -2.24
C HIS A 138 17.39 2.48 -2.15
N LEU A 139 16.21 3.04 -1.82
CA LEU A 139 14.97 2.27 -1.81
C LEU A 139 14.70 1.59 -3.16
N LYS A 140 15.00 2.26 -4.27
CA LYS A 140 14.90 1.65 -5.61
C LYS A 140 15.77 0.40 -5.80
N ASP A 141 16.92 0.34 -5.14
CA ASP A 141 17.91 -0.71 -5.35
C ASP A 141 17.47 -2.01 -4.65
N VAL A 142 16.78 -1.89 -3.53
CA VAL A 142 16.25 -3.04 -2.77
C VAL A 142 14.82 -3.34 -3.20
N LEU A 143 13.92 -2.36 -3.06
CA LEU A 143 12.50 -2.53 -3.32
C LEU A 143 12.25 -2.74 -4.81
N GLY A 144 12.62 -1.76 -5.63
CA GLY A 144 12.30 -1.74 -7.06
C GLY A 144 13.01 -2.80 -7.91
N LYS A 145 14.29 -3.10 -7.65
CA LYS A 145 15.07 -4.02 -8.50
C LYS A 145 14.89 -5.49 -8.15
N TRP A 146 14.71 -5.83 -6.86
CA TRP A 146 14.69 -7.21 -6.41
C TRP A 146 13.33 -7.62 -5.85
N LEU A 147 12.82 -6.89 -4.87
CA LEU A 147 11.62 -7.31 -4.14
C LEU A 147 10.34 -7.15 -4.97
N SER A 148 10.17 -6.08 -5.75
CA SER A 148 8.96 -5.89 -6.58
C SER A 148 8.80 -6.95 -7.67
N PRO A 149 9.84 -7.28 -8.47
CA PRO A 149 9.70 -8.31 -9.51
C PRO A 149 9.39 -9.68 -8.92
N ILE A 150 10.05 -10.06 -7.81
CA ILE A 150 9.78 -11.32 -7.11
C ILE A 150 8.32 -11.34 -6.65
N LEU A 151 7.87 -10.30 -5.97
CA LEU A 151 6.49 -10.18 -5.50
C LEU A 151 5.48 -10.31 -6.64
N LEU A 152 5.71 -9.64 -7.76
CA LEU A 152 4.83 -9.69 -8.92
C LEU A 152 4.73 -11.11 -9.48
N VAL A 153 5.86 -11.81 -9.63
CA VAL A 153 5.87 -13.21 -10.08
C VAL A 153 5.09 -14.09 -9.12
N LEU A 154 5.33 -13.99 -7.81
CA LEU A 154 4.65 -14.82 -6.81
C LEU A 154 3.13 -14.60 -6.82
N VAL A 155 2.68 -13.34 -6.89
CA VAL A 155 1.24 -13.01 -6.96
C VAL A 155 0.62 -13.49 -8.27
N VAL A 156 1.31 -13.33 -9.40
CA VAL A 156 0.81 -13.82 -10.70
C VAL A 156 0.70 -15.35 -10.70
N VAL A 157 1.67 -16.07 -10.13
CA VAL A 157 1.61 -17.53 -10.00
C VAL A 157 0.40 -17.96 -9.16
N LEU A 158 0.16 -17.30 -8.02
CA LEU A 158 -0.99 -17.56 -7.16
C LEU A 158 -2.32 -17.26 -7.87
N CYS A 159 -2.44 -16.11 -8.52
CA CYS A 159 -3.66 -15.75 -9.24
C CYS A 159 -3.89 -16.65 -10.45
N ALA A 160 -2.83 -17.00 -11.19
CA ALA A 160 -2.95 -17.91 -12.34
C ALA A 160 -3.51 -19.27 -11.92
N SER A 161 -3.04 -19.85 -10.81
CA SER A 161 -3.58 -21.13 -10.32
C SER A 161 -5.06 -21.03 -9.96
N ALA A 162 -5.47 -19.92 -9.34
CA ALA A 162 -6.89 -19.66 -9.03
C ALA A 162 -7.75 -19.47 -10.29
N LEU A 163 -7.24 -18.79 -11.33
CA LEU A 163 -7.97 -18.52 -12.57
C LEU A 163 -8.22 -19.77 -13.41
N PHE A 164 -7.31 -20.74 -13.41
CA PHE A 164 -7.43 -21.98 -14.20
C PHE A 164 -8.07 -23.14 -13.43
N SER A 165 -8.35 -22.98 -12.14
CA SER A 165 -9.01 -23.99 -11.33
C SER A 165 -10.54 -23.98 -11.56
N PRO A 166 -11.23 -25.13 -11.50
CA PRO A 166 -12.69 -25.17 -11.50
C PRO A 166 -13.23 -24.26 -10.39
N SER A 167 -14.24 -23.46 -10.71
CA SER A 167 -14.66 -22.36 -9.85
C SER A 167 -16.17 -22.15 -9.93
N GLN A 168 -16.77 -21.67 -8.84
CA GLN A 168 -18.18 -21.31 -8.79
C GLN A 168 -18.38 -19.93 -8.16
N ILE A 169 -19.04 -19.05 -8.89
CA ILE A 169 -19.35 -17.69 -8.45
C ILE A 169 -20.63 -17.72 -7.60
N ALA A 170 -20.56 -17.16 -6.39
CA ALA A 170 -21.70 -16.94 -5.52
C ALA A 170 -22.47 -15.65 -5.88
N SER A 171 -23.72 -15.59 -5.44
CA SER A 171 -24.49 -14.34 -5.43
C SER A 171 -23.80 -13.29 -4.54
N PRO A 172 -23.87 -12.00 -4.91
CA PRO A 172 -23.35 -10.90 -4.09
C PRO A 172 -23.95 -10.89 -2.69
N SER A 173 -23.17 -10.47 -1.70
CA SER A 173 -23.69 -10.21 -0.36
C SER A 173 -24.61 -8.97 -0.35
N LEU A 174 -25.40 -8.83 0.72
CA LEU A 174 -26.43 -7.79 0.84
C LEU A 174 -25.90 -6.37 0.60
N GLU A 175 -24.67 -6.10 1.06
CA GLU A 175 -24.02 -4.79 0.90
C GLU A 175 -23.68 -4.46 -0.56
N TYR A 176 -23.49 -5.47 -1.40
CA TYR A 176 -23.09 -5.33 -2.80
C TYR A 176 -24.28 -5.38 -3.78
N LEU A 177 -25.44 -5.90 -3.38
CA LEU A 177 -26.62 -6.02 -4.27
C LEU A 177 -27.02 -4.71 -4.95
N ASN A 178 -27.12 -3.61 -4.19
CA ASN A 178 -27.67 -2.34 -4.69
C ASN A 178 -26.61 -1.24 -4.88
N HIS A 179 -25.45 -1.36 -4.22
CA HIS A 179 -24.47 -0.27 -4.12
C HIS A 179 -23.02 -0.74 -4.35
N SER A 180 -22.81 -1.75 -5.19
CA SER A 180 -21.48 -2.34 -5.45
C SER A 180 -20.38 -1.31 -5.76
N PHE A 181 -20.65 -0.29 -6.58
CA PHE A 181 -19.64 0.71 -6.96
C PHE A 181 -19.25 1.59 -5.77
N ALA A 182 -20.23 2.08 -5.03
CA ALA A 182 -20.00 2.91 -3.84
C ALA A 182 -19.33 2.11 -2.72
N LYS A 183 -19.68 0.82 -2.58
CA LYS A 183 -19.00 -0.08 -1.65
C LYS A 183 -17.54 -0.31 -2.07
N GLY A 184 -17.28 -0.52 -3.35
CA GLY A 184 -15.93 -0.60 -3.90
C GLY A 184 -15.07 0.63 -3.61
N ILE A 185 -15.64 1.84 -3.76
CA ILE A 185 -14.97 3.10 -3.39
C ILE A 185 -14.52 3.07 -1.92
N LYS A 186 -15.41 2.64 -1.01
CA LYS A 186 -15.12 2.54 0.43
C LYS A 186 -14.05 1.50 0.75
N GLU A 187 -14.09 0.35 0.10
CA GLU A 187 -13.04 -0.67 0.24
C GLU A 187 -11.68 -0.13 -0.21
N GLY A 188 -11.65 0.69 -1.27
CA GLY A 188 -10.42 1.34 -1.72
C GLY A 188 -9.85 2.32 -0.69
N TYR A 189 -10.66 2.93 0.20
CA TYR A 189 -10.14 3.74 1.31
C TYR A 189 -9.29 2.93 2.28
N GLN A 190 -9.61 1.65 2.44
CA GLN A 190 -8.92 0.78 3.39
C GLN A 190 -7.50 0.43 2.93
N THR A 191 -7.18 0.57 1.64
CA THR A 191 -5.81 0.43 1.11
C THR A 191 -4.88 1.50 1.64
N MET A 192 -5.43 2.66 2.05
CA MET A 192 -4.69 3.84 2.51
C MET A 192 -3.80 4.49 1.44
N ASP A 193 -3.85 4.02 0.18
CA ASP A 193 -2.98 4.48 -0.91
C ASP A 193 -3.14 5.99 -1.18
N ILE A 194 -4.35 6.53 -1.08
CA ILE A 194 -4.60 7.97 -1.29
C ILE A 194 -3.81 8.81 -0.28
N LEU A 195 -3.83 8.40 0.99
CA LEU A 195 -3.14 9.09 2.07
C LEU A 195 -1.63 8.88 1.96
N ALA A 196 -1.18 7.67 1.61
CA ALA A 196 0.23 7.37 1.37
C ALA A 196 0.83 8.19 0.22
N ALA A 197 0.03 8.49 -0.82
CA ALA A 197 0.44 9.34 -1.93
C ALA A 197 0.82 10.78 -1.51
N TYR A 198 0.24 11.30 -0.41
CA TYR A 198 0.67 12.58 0.18
C TYR A 198 2.07 12.52 0.80
N CYS A 199 2.49 11.33 1.24
CA CYS A 199 3.78 11.11 1.88
C CYS A 199 4.90 10.80 0.87
N PHE A 200 4.59 10.05 -0.18
CA PHE A 200 5.61 9.52 -1.09
C PHE A 200 6.29 10.56 -1.99
N GLY A 201 5.67 11.73 -2.22
CA GLY A 201 6.16 12.72 -3.19
C GLY A 201 7.63 13.11 -3.03
N ASN A 202 8.07 13.40 -1.80
CA ASN A 202 9.46 13.82 -1.52
C ASN A 202 10.46 12.67 -1.76
N VAL A 203 10.16 11.47 -1.27
CA VAL A 203 11.07 10.31 -1.41
C VAL A 203 11.17 9.84 -2.86
N ILE A 204 10.09 9.91 -3.64
CA ILE A 204 10.12 9.62 -5.07
C ILE A 204 11.02 10.63 -5.81
N LEU A 205 10.90 11.92 -5.49
CA LEU A 205 11.77 12.96 -6.07
C LEU A 205 13.25 12.70 -5.76
N LEU A 206 13.58 12.31 -4.52
CA LEU A 206 14.94 11.92 -4.12
C LEU A 206 15.45 10.70 -4.91
N ASN A 207 14.60 9.69 -5.13
CA ASN A 207 14.95 8.50 -5.92
C ASN A 207 15.13 8.81 -7.42
N ILE A 208 14.36 9.74 -7.98
CA ILE A 208 14.56 10.23 -9.36
C ILE A 208 15.91 10.97 -9.46
N GLN A 209 16.20 11.85 -8.50
CA GLN A 209 17.43 12.64 -8.49
C GLN A 209 18.68 11.78 -8.26
N SER A 210 18.58 10.71 -7.47
CA SER A 210 19.68 9.76 -7.26
C SER A 210 20.04 8.96 -8.51
N GLU A 211 19.18 8.95 -9.54
CA GLU A 211 19.49 8.45 -10.89
C GLU A 211 20.22 9.50 -11.77
N GLY A 212 20.59 10.67 -11.22
CA GLY A 212 21.20 11.77 -11.97
C GLY A 212 20.22 12.52 -12.87
N ILE A 213 18.90 12.31 -12.69
CA ILE A 213 17.86 13.05 -13.39
C ILE A 213 17.59 14.35 -12.62
N VAL A 214 18.25 15.43 -13.02
CA VAL A 214 18.20 16.73 -12.29
C VAL A 214 17.40 17.80 -13.05
N LYS A 215 17.26 17.66 -14.37
CA LYS A 215 16.52 18.63 -15.19
C LYS A 215 15.03 18.55 -14.86
N LYS A 216 14.44 19.69 -14.46
CA LYS A 216 13.02 19.78 -14.05
C LYS A 216 12.05 19.11 -15.05
N GLN A 217 12.27 19.29 -16.35
CA GLN A 217 11.42 18.68 -17.39
C GLN A 217 11.55 17.15 -17.41
N GLU A 218 12.76 16.62 -17.27
CA GLU A 218 13.01 15.18 -17.22
C GLU A 218 12.48 14.55 -15.93
N VAL A 219 12.61 15.24 -14.79
CA VAL A 219 12.02 14.81 -13.51
C VAL A 219 10.51 14.68 -13.65
N ARG A 220 9.83 15.72 -14.16
CA ARG A 220 8.36 15.69 -14.38
C ARG A 220 7.94 14.57 -15.32
N LYS A 221 8.67 14.38 -16.42
CA LYS A 221 8.40 13.31 -17.40
C LYS A 221 8.58 11.93 -16.77
N THR A 222 9.66 11.72 -16.03
CA THR A 222 9.96 10.46 -15.34
C THR A 222 8.89 10.15 -14.30
N LEU A 223 8.49 11.14 -13.51
CA LEU A 223 7.43 11.00 -12.52
C LEU A 223 6.10 10.62 -13.17
N LEU A 224 5.69 11.31 -14.24
CA LEU A 224 4.46 10.99 -14.96
C LEU A 224 4.44 9.53 -15.45
N PHE A 225 5.48 9.10 -16.17
CA PHE A 225 5.53 7.73 -16.69
C PHE A 225 5.64 6.69 -15.57
N ALA A 226 6.40 6.98 -14.51
CA ALA A 226 6.53 6.05 -13.39
C ALA A 226 5.24 5.92 -12.58
N SER A 227 4.54 7.02 -12.32
CA SER A 227 3.25 7.01 -11.62
C SER A 227 2.18 6.30 -12.45
N VAL A 228 2.06 6.61 -13.74
CA VAL A 228 1.10 5.91 -14.62
C VAL A 228 1.43 4.42 -14.74
N GLY A 229 2.71 4.07 -14.92
CA GLY A 229 3.14 2.67 -15.00
C GLY A 229 2.83 1.89 -13.72
N ALA A 230 3.07 2.47 -12.55
CA ALA A 230 2.75 1.84 -11.27
C ALA A 230 1.23 1.69 -11.09
N GLY A 231 0.46 2.70 -11.51
CA GLY A 231 -1.01 2.62 -11.51
C GLY A 231 -1.54 1.49 -12.38
N VAL A 232 -0.98 1.29 -13.58
CA VAL A 232 -1.34 0.16 -14.45
C VAL A 232 -1.00 -1.18 -13.80
N LEU A 233 0.17 -1.31 -13.17
CA LEU A 233 0.56 -2.53 -12.45
C LEU A 233 -0.38 -2.81 -11.26
N LEU A 234 -0.70 -1.79 -10.45
CA LEU A 234 -1.65 -1.90 -9.34
C LEU A 234 -3.04 -2.32 -9.84
N ALA A 235 -3.56 -1.64 -10.87
CA ALA A 235 -4.87 -1.97 -11.43
C ALA A 235 -4.92 -3.40 -11.98
N GLY A 236 -3.88 -3.86 -12.66
CA GLY A 236 -3.76 -5.23 -13.17
C GLY A 236 -3.78 -6.25 -12.03
N LEU A 237 -2.93 -6.06 -11.01
CA LEU A 237 -2.86 -6.99 -9.87
C LEU A 237 -4.14 -6.99 -9.02
N TYR A 238 -4.75 -5.82 -8.79
CA TYR A 238 -6.05 -5.76 -8.11
C TYR A 238 -7.15 -6.46 -8.88
N SER A 239 -7.16 -6.33 -10.20
CA SER A 239 -8.12 -7.04 -11.04
C SER A 239 -7.92 -8.55 -10.95
N LEU A 240 -6.67 -9.03 -11.00
CA LEU A 240 -6.35 -10.46 -10.84
C LEU A 240 -6.77 -11.00 -9.47
N LEU A 241 -6.46 -10.28 -8.40
CA LEU A 241 -6.82 -10.66 -7.03
C LEU A 241 -8.35 -10.67 -6.83
N ALA A 242 -9.05 -9.62 -7.27
CA ALA A 242 -10.51 -9.55 -7.19
C ALA A 242 -11.19 -10.62 -8.03
N MET A 243 -10.68 -10.91 -9.23
CA MET A 243 -11.17 -12.02 -10.05
C MET A 243 -10.95 -13.37 -9.35
N SER A 244 -9.78 -13.58 -8.73
CA SER A 244 -9.49 -14.82 -7.99
C SER A 244 -10.48 -15.02 -6.83
N GLY A 245 -10.78 -13.97 -6.06
CA GLY A 245 -11.80 -14.01 -5.01
C GLY A 245 -13.22 -14.23 -5.53
N MET A 246 -13.56 -13.60 -6.67
CA MET A 246 -14.87 -13.74 -7.32
C MET A 246 -15.12 -15.16 -7.81
N LEU A 247 -14.17 -15.74 -8.56
CA LEU A 247 -14.33 -17.06 -9.15
C LEU A 247 -14.58 -18.14 -8.11
N HIS A 248 -13.93 -18.04 -6.95
CA HIS A 248 -14.03 -19.01 -5.85
C HIS A 248 -14.98 -18.55 -4.73
N SER A 249 -15.80 -17.52 -4.97
CA SER A 249 -16.64 -16.89 -3.93
C SER A 249 -17.64 -17.86 -3.28
N TYR A 250 -18.09 -18.91 -3.97
CA TYR A 250 -18.95 -19.94 -3.39
C TYR A 250 -18.23 -20.78 -2.35
N ASP A 251 -16.99 -21.19 -2.64
CA ASP A 251 -16.23 -22.06 -1.75
C ASP A 251 -15.56 -21.30 -0.61
N LEU A 252 -15.26 -20.01 -0.84
CA LEU A 252 -14.62 -19.12 0.12
C LEU A 252 -15.61 -18.49 1.11
N ARG A 253 -16.87 -18.94 1.17
CA ARG A 253 -17.92 -18.35 2.02
C ARG A 253 -17.52 -18.24 3.50
N ALA A 254 -16.80 -19.24 4.01
CA ALA A 254 -16.34 -19.28 5.40
C ALA A 254 -15.20 -18.30 5.70
N CYS A 255 -14.50 -17.78 4.69
CA CYS A 255 -13.42 -16.83 4.88
C CYS A 255 -13.98 -15.44 5.27
N THR A 256 -13.46 -14.90 6.37
CA THR A 256 -13.90 -13.62 6.93
C THR A 256 -13.00 -12.44 6.55
N ASN A 257 -11.81 -12.71 6.00
CA ASN A 257 -10.90 -11.67 5.53
C ASN A 257 -10.09 -12.13 4.30
N GLY A 258 -9.44 -11.18 3.62
CA GLY A 258 -8.67 -11.46 2.42
C GLY A 258 -7.42 -12.32 2.63
N ALA A 259 -6.86 -12.32 3.83
CA ALA A 259 -5.68 -13.10 4.15
C ALA A 259 -6.03 -14.60 4.19
N GLN A 260 -7.16 -14.95 4.81
CA GLN A 260 -7.73 -16.29 4.76
C GLN A 260 -8.09 -16.72 3.34
N ILE A 261 -8.64 -15.81 2.51
CA ILE A 261 -8.96 -16.11 1.11
C ILE A 261 -7.70 -16.53 0.35
N LEU A 262 -6.61 -15.77 0.46
CA LEU A 262 -5.36 -16.09 -0.25
C LEU A 262 -4.72 -17.39 0.26
N THR A 263 -4.73 -17.62 1.57
CA THR A 263 -4.25 -18.88 2.16
C THR A 263 -5.05 -20.08 1.67
N GLU A 264 -6.38 -19.98 1.62
CA GLU A 264 -7.26 -21.05 1.14
C GLU A 264 -7.04 -21.33 -0.35
N LEU A 265 -6.97 -20.28 -1.19
CA LEU A 265 -6.68 -20.41 -2.62
C LEU A 265 -5.31 -21.04 -2.88
N ALA A 266 -4.29 -20.63 -2.12
CA ALA A 266 -2.95 -21.19 -2.23
C ALA A 266 -2.89 -22.64 -1.73
N GLY A 267 -3.55 -22.93 -0.61
CA GLY A 267 -3.60 -24.26 -0.01
C GLY A 267 -4.26 -25.28 -0.95
N ARG A 268 -5.34 -24.90 -1.64
CA ARG A 268 -5.98 -25.76 -2.65
C ARG A 268 -5.10 -26.00 -3.88
N SER A 269 -4.36 -24.98 -4.31
CA SER A 269 -3.54 -25.04 -5.52
C SER A 269 -2.21 -25.76 -5.31
N PHE A 270 -1.59 -25.59 -4.13
CA PHE A 270 -0.20 -25.96 -3.87
C PHE A 270 0.00 -26.74 -2.55
N GLY A 271 -1.06 -27.05 -1.79
CA GLY A 271 -0.96 -27.71 -0.49
C GLY A 271 -0.13 -26.90 0.51
N LEU A 272 0.76 -27.58 1.23
CA LEU A 272 1.68 -26.94 2.19
C LEU A 272 2.57 -25.87 1.56
N PHE A 273 2.97 -26.03 0.29
CA PHE A 273 3.74 -25.01 -0.42
C PHE A 273 2.94 -23.72 -0.66
N GLY A 274 1.61 -23.80 -0.67
CA GLY A 274 0.73 -22.64 -0.76
C GLY A 274 0.87 -21.70 0.44
N ASN A 275 0.98 -22.26 1.64
CA ASN A 275 1.22 -21.47 2.85
C ASN A 275 2.55 -20.72 2.78
N VAL A 276 3.62 -21.39 2.33
CA VAL A 276 4.94 -20.76 2.12
C VAL A 276 4.84 -19.64 1.08
N LEU A 277 4.16 -19.89 -0.04
CA LEU A 277 3.96 -18.92 -1.11
C LEU A 277 3.27 -17.64 -0.59
N VAL A 278 2.16 -17.79 0.15
CA VAL A 278 1.41 -16.65 0.70
C VAL A 278 2.23 -15.92 1.77
N SER A 279 2.92 -16.63 2.67
CA SER A 279 3.81 -16.00 3.64
C SER A 279 4.89 -15.15 2.98
N LEU A 280 5.51 -15.64 1.89
CA LEU A 280 6.52 -14.89 1.14
C LEU A 280 5.95 -13.66 0.45
N ILE A 281 4.77 -13.78 -0.19
CA ILE A 281 4.07 -12.65 -0.82
C ILE A 281 3.83 -11.54 0.21
N PHE A 282 3.24 -11.88 1.36
CA PHE A 282 2.94 -10.89 2.39
C PHE A 282 4.19 -10.34 3.04
N LEU A 283 5.20 -11.17 3.34
CA LEU A 283 6.46 -10.71 3.90
C LEU A 283 7.09 -9.64 3.00
N ILE A 284 7.22 -9.92 1.71
CA ILE A 284 7.85 -9.00 0.76
C ILE A 284 6.99 -7.73 0.58
N ALA A 285 5.69 -7.87 0.38
CA ALA A 285 4.79 -6.73 0.19
C ALA A 285 4.76 -5.80 1.41
N CYS A 286 4.57 -6.37 2.60
CA CYS A 286 4.53 -5.63 3.85
C CYS A 286 5.87 -4.95 4.14
N PHE A 287 6.98 -5.66 3.93
CA PHE A 287 8.31 -5.13 4.14
C PHE A 287 8.60 -3.93 3.25
N ASN A 288 8.23 -4.00 1.97
CA ASN A 288 8.42 -2.92 1.00
C ASN A 288 7.69 -1.64 1.44
N VAL A 289 6.41 -1.78 1.77
CA VAL A 289 5.57 -0.64 2.20
C VAL A 289 6.06 -0.08 3.53
N CYS A 290 6.36 -0.93 4.51
CA CYS A 290 6.90 -0.52 5.81
C CYS A 290 8.17 0.32 5.65
N SER A 291 9.14 -0.17 4.88
CA SER A 291 10.42 0.50 4.61
C SER A 291 10.22 1.85 3.93
N GLY A 292 9.33 1.90 2.92
CA GLY A 292 8.99 3.13 2.21
C GLY A 292 8.34 4.17 3.12
N LEU A 293 7.38 3.76 3.95
CA LEU A 293 6.66 4.63 4.88
C LEU A 293 7.57 5.17 5.98
N LEU A 294 8.38 4.30 6.61
CA LEU A 294 9.38 4.72 7.61
C LEU A 294 10.31 5.80 7.06
N SER A 295 10.79 5.61 5.83
CA SER A 295 11.65 6.59 5.16
C SER A 295 10.94 7.92 4.91
N CYS A 296 9.69 7.89 4.43
CA CYS A 296 8.92 9.10 4.14
C CYS A 296 8.62 9.90 5.40
N VAL A 297 8.13 9.23 6.44
CA VAL A 297 7.69 9.89 7.67
C VAL A 297 8.89 10.46 8.42
N SER A 298 9.97 9.71 8.51
CA SER A 298 11.22 10.19 9.14
C SER A 298 11.81 11.38 8.38
N SER A 299 11.77 11.35 7.03
CA SER A 299 12.25 12.46 6.21
C SER A 299 11.41 13.72 6.41
N TYR A 300 10.08 13.58 6.49
CA TYR A 300 9.19 14.70 6.71
C TYR A 300 9.43 15.38 8.07
N PHE A 301 9.45 14.60 9.16
CA PHE A 301 9.65 15.16 10.49
C PHE A 301 11.06 15.73 10.68
N ALA A 302 12.10 15.14 10.08
CA ALA A 302 13.44 15.72 10.10
C ALA A 302 13.53 17.08 9.37
N GLN A 303 12.77 17.26 8.29
CA GLN A 303 12.72 18.54 7.57
C GLN A 303 11.90 19.60 8.32
N ARG A 304 10.89 19.20 9.09
CA ARG A 304 10.02 20.13 9.84
C ARG A 304 10.51 20.47 11.23
N ILE A 305 11.14 19.50 11.90
CA ILE A 305 11.69 19.63 13.24
C ILE A 305 13.20 19.30 13.14
N PRO A 306 14.01 20.24 12.63
CA PRO A 306 15.43 20.01 12.37
C PRO A 306 16.29 19.88 13.64
N SER A 307 15.72 20.10 14.83
CA SER A 307 16.39 19.81 16.10
C SER A 307 16.68 18.32 16.31
N CYS A 308 15.93 17.43 15.65
CA CYS A 308 16.13 15.99 15.70
C CYS A 308 16.61 15.47 14.35
N SER A 309 17.63 14.60 14.36
CA SER A 309 18.17 14.01 13.13
C SER A 309 17.18 13.03 12.48
N TYR A 310 17.34 12.80 11.18
CA TYR A 310 16.60 11.76 10.45
C TYR A 310 16.65 10.40 11.15
N ARG A 311 17.83 9.99 11.63
CA ARG A 311 18.02 8.71 12.33
C ARG A 311 17.24 8.65 13.64
N ALA A 312 17.19 9.75 14.39
CA ALA A 312 16.42 9.81 15.64
C ALA A 312 14.91 9.64 15.37
N TRP A 313 14.37 10.33 14.35
CA TRP A 313 12.98 10.15 13.93
C TRP A 313 12.69 8.72 13.45
N LEU A 314 13.61 8.14 12.68
CA LEU A 314 13.48 6.79 12.18
C LEU A 314 13.43 5.76 13.32
N ILE A 315 14.32 5.87 14.31
CA ILE A 315 14.31 5.01 15.50
C ILE A 315 12.99 5.16 16.26
N LEU A 316 12.55 6.41 16.50
CA LEU A 316 11.31 6.69 17.22
C LEU A 316 10.09 6.05 16.55
N PHE A 317 9.91 6.27 15.25
CA PHE A 317 8.76 5.71 14.53
C PHE A 317 8.82 4.20 14.40
N THR A 318 10.02 3.62 14.23
CA THR A 318 10.20 2.17 14.20
C THR A 318 9.79 1.54 15.54
N LEU A 319 10.30 2.06 16.67
CA LEU A 319 9.99 1.54 18.00
C LEU A 319 8.51 1.73 18.36
N PHE A 320 7.95 2.90 18.06
CA PHE A 320 6.55 3.19 18.32
C PHE A 320 5.64 2.25 17.52
N SER A 321 5.93 2.04 16.23
CA SER A 321 5.16 1.09 15.42
C SER A 321 5.32 -0.36 15.84
N ALA A 322 6.52 -0.76 16.26
CA ALA A 322 6.77 -2.09 16.80
C ALA A 322 5.89 -2.35 18.03
N ALA A 323 5.79 -1.38 18.95
CA ALA A 323 4.91 -1.47 20.11
C ALA A 323 3.42 -1.59 19.71
N LEU A 324 2.95 -0.81 18.74
CA LEU A 324 1.57 -0.90 18.28
C LEU A 324 1.25 -2.18 17.49
N SER A 325 2.24 -2.80 16.85
CA SER A 325 2.02 -4.03 16.07
C SER A 325 1.57 -5.23 16.92
N ILE A 326 1.71 -5.14 18.25
CA ILE A 326 1.32 -6.17 19.22
C ILE A 326 -0.21 -6.30 19.34
N PHE A 327 -0.97 -5.24 19.06
CA PHE A 327 -2.43 -5.20 19.28
C PHE A 327 -3.26 -6.09 18.32
N GLY A 328 -2.65 -6.75 17.34
CA GLY A 328 -3.36 -7.64 16.40
C GLY A 328 -4.03 -6.89 15.24
N LEU A 329 -4.29 -7.59 14.12
CA LEU A 329 -4.75 -6.96 12.89
C LEU A 329 -6.18 -6.42 13.04
N ASP A 330 -7.08 -7.23 13.58
CA ASP A 330 -8.50 -6.89 13.68
C ASP A 330 -8.72 -5.63 14.52
N SER A 331 -7.97 -5.47 15.62
CA SER A 331 -8.03 -4.25 16.44
C SER A 331 -7.52 -3.03 15.70
N ILE A 332 -6.41 -3.15 14.94
CA ILE A 332 -5.89 -2.06 14.11
C ILE A 332 -6.90 -1.69 13.01
N LEU A 333 -7.51 -2.68 12.36
CA LEU A 333 -8.54 -2.46 11.34
C LEU A 333 -9.78 -1.78 11.91
N ALA A 334 -10.30 -2.25 13.05
CA ALA A 334 -11.49 -1.70 13.70
C ALA A 334 -11.32 -0.22 14.07
N ILE A 335 -10.13 0.18 14.53
CA ILE A 335 -9.83 1.59 14.86
C ILE A 335 -9.59 2.42 13.59
N SER A 336 -8.90 1.86 12.59
CA SER A 336 -8.52 2.58 11.39
C SER A 336 -9.68 2.85 10.43
N ALA A 337 -10.63 1.93 10.30
CA ALA A 337 -11.74 2.03 9.36
C ALA A 337 -12.57 3.31 9.50
N PRO A 338 -13.07 3.72 10.70
CA PRO A 338 -13.83 4.96 10.85
C PRO A 338 -12.98 6.21 10.54
N ILE A 339 -11.70 6.20 10.94
CA ILE A 339 -10.76 7.30 10.69
C ILE A 339 -10.57 7.50 9.17
N LEU A 340 -10.36 6.40 8.45
CA LEU A 340 -10.18 6.39 6.99
C LEU A 340 -11.44 6.87 6.25
N ASN A 341 -12.62 6.47 6.71
CA ASN A 341 -13.88 6.91 6.11
C ASN A 341 -14.11 8.42 6.22
N VAL A 342 -13.53 9.09 7.20
CA VAL A 342 -13.57 10.56 7.34
C VAL A 342 -12.43 11.21 6.55
N LEU A 343 -11.20 10.72 6.68
CA LEU A 343 -10.03 11.37 6.11
C LEU A 343 -9.88 11.19 4.60
N CYS A 344 -10.24 10.03 4.05
CA CYS A 344 -10.08 9.78 2.61
C CYS A 344 -10.92 10.73 1.75
N PRO A 345 -12.22 10.97 2.04
CA PRO A 345 -12.99 12.00 1.32
C PRO A 345 -12.38 13.40 1.40
N ILE A 346 -11.87 13.79 2.58
CA ILE A 346 -11.23 15.09 2.79
C ILE A 346 -9.92 15.18 1.96
N ALA A 347 -9.13 14.12 1.95
CA ALA A 347 -7.92 14.05 1.14
C ALA A 347 -8.27 14.17 -0.36
N ILE A 348 -9.24 13.40 -0.86
CA ILE A 348 -9.71 13.49 -2.24
C ILE A 348 -10.14 14.92 -2.59
N PHE A 349 -10.91 15.58 -1.73
CA PHE A 349 -11.31 16.97 -1.93
C PHE A 349 -10.10 17.89 -2.13
N PHE A 350 -9.05 17.73 -1.33
CA PHE A 350 -7.83 18.53 -1.47
C PHE A 350 -7.00 18.19 -2.71
N VAL A 351 -7.02 16.94 -3.18
CA VAL A 351 -6.43 16.59 -4.47
C VAL A 351 -7.17 17.33 -5.60
N LEU A 352 -8.50 17.32 -5.58
CA LEU A 352 -9.33 18.02 -6.56
C LEU A 352 -9.07 19.54 -6.53
N TYR A 353 -8.96 20.13 -5.34
CA TYR A 353 -8.54 21.51 -5.16
C TYR A 353 -7.17 21.79 -5.80
N GLY A 354 -6.18 20.92 -5.56
CA GLY A 354 -4.85 21.03 -6.13
C GLY A 354 -4.78 20.86 -7.65
N ILE A 355 -5.77 20.19 -8.27
CA ILE A 355 -5.89 20.12 -9.74
C ILE A 355 -6.22 21.49 -10.31
N VAL A 356 -7.19 22.18 -9.70
CA VAL A 356 -7.71 23.48 -10.16
C VAL A 356 -6.72 24.61 -9.89
N GLN A 357 -5.96 24.50 -8.81
CA GLN A 357 -5.03 25.56 -8.41
C GLN A 357 -3.76 25.57 -9.28
N LYS A 358 -3.39 26.75 -9.80
CA LYS A 358 -2.11 26.94 -10.50
C LYS A 358 -0.95 26.93 -9.47
N PRO A 359 0.20 26.31 -9.81
CA PRO A 359 1.36 26.24 -8.93
C PRO A 359 2.02 27.60 -8.70
#